data_AF-A0A1M4SML5-F1
#
_entry.id   AF-A0A1M4SML5-F1
#
_cell.length_a   1.000
_cell.length_b   1.000
_cell.length_c   1.000
_cell.angle_alpha   90.00
_cell.angle_beta   90.00
_cell.angle_gamma   90.00
#
_symmetry.space_group_name_H-M   'P 1'
#
loop_
_entity.id
_entity.type
_entity.pdbx_description
1 polymer ?
#
loop_
_entity_poly.entity_id
_entity_poly.type
_entity_poly.pdbx_seq_one_letter_code
_entity_poly.pdbx_strand_id
1 'polypeptide(L)'
;MSFAVFGPIRGVSRLLDNRVIRAMNDVSIPKHASSRRPDLSNGFLLGLAMLLVAACIAAAVAYAFDTASRPGDTPHQIAAMLGVVLLLGPLAFFLAKRMGYAASPPWWFAVHALGATLGAVAILFHASAGSFATPASIPLLLMLFLCIQGVLARVFLSRRLSFLFARSFQSFNFHEPLEIDRQALREVIERKEAQLETLDPVAQEATFSPRLRHFLTQPVAALRYQALMEKELRLVGARRRAGRTLSSWRRLHLLAAVLFYLGMLGHVVVMLFFAGYAAGEGEIYWWHLAAWGR
;
A
#
# COMPACT_ATOMS: atom_id res chain seq x y z
N MET A 1 1.68 -24.52 -79.07
CA MET A 1 1.67 -23.83 -77.75
C MET A 1 2.10 -24.83 -76.70
N SER A 2 3.38 -24.75 -76.28
CA SER A 2 4.02 -25.72 -75.39
C SER A 2 3.84 -25.30 -73.92
N PHE A 3 3.36 -26.22 -73.10
CA PHE A 3 3.32 -26.10 -71.65
C PHE A 3 4.68 -26.47 -71.07
N ALA A 4 5.28 -25.55 -70.31
CA ALA A 4 6.50 -25.80 -69.53
C ALA A 4 6.12 -26.36 -68.14
N VAL A 5 6.69 -27.52 -67.84
CA VAL A 5 6.59 -28.27 -66.59
C VAL A 5 7.58 -27.69 -65.56
N PHE A 6 7.09 -27.19 -64.43
CA PHE A 6 7.93 -26.83 -63.28
C PHE A 6 8.15 -28.04 -62.37
N GLY A 7 9.42 -28.39 -62.14
CA GLY A 7 9.83 -29.47 -61.23
C GLY A 7 9.90 -29.02 -59.76
N PRO A 8 9.94 -29.97 -58.80
CA PRO A 8 9.89 -29.67 -57.37
C PRO A 8 11.26 -29.30 -56.81
N ILE A 9 11.33 -28.15 -56.12
CA ILE A 9 12.49 -27.74 -55.33
C ILE A 9 12.48 -28.53 -54.00
N ARG A 10 13.18 -29.67 -53.98
CA ARG A 10 13.55 -30.37 -52.74
C ARG A 10 14.94 -29.94 -52.32
N GLY A 11 15.08 -29.26 -51.18
CA GLY A 11 16.38 -29.17 -50.52
C GLY A 11 16.72 -27.89 -49.75
N VAL A 12 15.85 -27.36 -48.89
CA VAL A 12 16.25 -26.30 -47.93
C VAL A 12 15.75 -26.56 -46.49
N SER A 13 14.90 -27.57 -46.27
CA SER A 13 14.17 -27.72 -44.99
C SER A 13 14.94 -28.32 -43.81
N ARG A 14 16.18 -28.83 -43.96
CA ARG A 14 16.87 -29.56 -42.86
C ARG A 14 18.01 -28.83 -42.16
N LEU A 15 18.47 -27.67 -42.66
CA LEU A 15 19.61 -26.95 -42.08
C LEU A 15 19.21 -25.80 -41.15
N LEU A 16 17.93 -25.39 -41.13
CA LEU A 16 17.43 -24.34 -40.24
C LEU A 16 16.96 -24.87 -38.87
N ASP A 17 16.55 -26.14 -38.78
CA ASP A 17 16.06 -26.71 -37.50
C ASP A 17 17.16 -26.81 -36.43
N ASN A 18 18.36 -27.25 -36.81
CA ASN A 18 19.41 -27.51 -35.82
C ASN A 18 20.09 -26.24 -35.28
N ARG A 19 20.04 -25.11 -36.00
CA ARG A 19 20.59 -23.84 -35.49
C ARG A 19 19.65 -23.13 -34.53
N VAL A 20 18.34 -23.20 -34.77
CA VAL A 20 17.33 -22.63 -33.87
C VAL A 20 17.25 -23.43 -32.57
N ILE A 21 17.29 -24.77 -32.64
CA ILE A 21 17.29 -25.63 -31.45
C ILE A 21 18.56 -25.42 -30.60
N ARG A 22 19.72 -25.22 -31.23
CA ARG A 22 20.98 -24.96 -30.49
C ARG A 22 21.02 -23.56 -29.87
N ALA A 23 20.45 -22.55 -30.54
CA ALA A 23 20.31 -21.20 -29.97
C ALA A 23 19.33 -21.12 -28.79
N MET A 24 18.31 -22.00 -28.74
CA MET A 24 17.40 -22.09 -27.60
C MET A 24 18.00 -22.81 -26.38
N ASN A 25 18.96 -23.71 -26.57
CA ASN A 25 19.63 -24.42 -25.48
C ASN A 25 20.77 -23.62 -24.82
N ASP A 26 21.30 -22.58 -25.48
CA ASP A 26 22.32 -21.68 -24.92
C ASP A 26 21.73 -20.46 -24.17
N VAL A 27 20.39 -20.40 -24.01
CA VAL A 27 19.76 -19.45 -23.08
C VAL A 27 20.03 -19.92 -21.66
N SER A 28 21.24 -19.64 -21.17
CA SER A 28 21.56 -19.73 -19.76
C SER A 28 20.48 -18.97 -18.99
N ILE A 29 19.65 -19.71 -18.23
CA ILE A 29 18.66 -19.11 -17.36
C ILE A 29 19.46 -18.20 -16.42
N PRO A 30 19.27 -16.87 -16.47
CA PRO A 30 20.08 -15.98 -15.67
C PRO A 30 19.93 -16.41 -14.21
N LYS A 31 21.07 -16.72 -13.57
CA LYS A 31 21.15 -17.02 -12.13
C LYS A 31 20.24 -16.04 -11.42
N HIS A 32 19.30 -16.57 -10.63
CA HIS A 32 18.34 -15.78 -9.86
C HIS A 32 19.03 -14.53 -9.34
N ALA A 33 18.64 -13.36 -9.87
CA ALA A 33 19.16 -12.09 -9.41
C ALA A 33 18.81 -12.01 -7.93
N SER A 34 19.77 -12.36 -7.06
CA SER A 34 19.63 -12.15 -5.63
C SER A 34 19.76 -10.65 -5.45
N SER A 35 18.65 -9.94 -5.67
CA SER A 35 18.59 -8.54 -5.32
C SER A 35 18.60 -8.53 -3.80
N ARG A 36 19.78 -8.41 -3.20
CA ARG A 36 19.95 -7.93 -1.84
C ARG A 36 19.50 -6.47 -1.84
N ARG A 37 18.20 -6.26 -2.05
CA ARG A 37 17.58 -4.98 -1.72
C ARG A 37 17.73 -4.87 -0.20
N PRO A 38 18.20 -3.73 0.32
CA PRO A 38 18.26 -3.48 1.74
C PRO A 38 16.83 -3.27 2.27
N ASP A 39 15.99 -4.30 2.20
CA ASP A 39 14.69 -4.34 2.84
C ASP A 39 14.88 -4.85 4.28
N LEU A 40 13.96 -4.49 5.17
CA LEU A 40 13.98 -4.99 6.54
C LEU A 40 13.84 -6.52 6.52
N SER A 41 14.68 -7.21 7.30
CA SER A 41 14.62 -8.67 7.36
C SER A 41 13.28 -9.12 7.93
N ASN A 42 12.79 -10.30 7.51
CA ASN A 42 11.56 -10.86 8.07
C ASN A 42 11.65 -11.03 9.60
N GLY A 43 12.83 -11.38 10.12
CA GLY A 43 13.06 -11.48 11.56
C GLY A 43 12.90 -10.14 12.28
N PHE A 44 13.38 -9.05 11.67
CA PHE A 44 13.18 -7.71 12.20
C PHE A 44 11.70 -7.31 12.24
N LEU A 45 10.96 -7.55 11.14
CA LEU A 45 9.52 -7.26 11.10
C LEU A 45 8.72 -8.08 12.12
N LEU A 46 9.09 -9.35 12.33
CA LEU A 46 8.51 -10.18 13.39
C LEU A 46 8.85 -9.64 14.78
N GLY A 47 10.08 -9.17 15.01
CA GLY A 47 10.48 -8.51 16.25
C GLY A 47 9.63 -7.27 16.55
N LEU A 48 9.39 -6.42 15.56
CA LEU A 48 8.48 -5.27 15.68
C LEU A 48 7.04 -5.70 15.99
N ALA A 49 6.56 -6.78 15.38
CA ALA A 49 5.22 -7.32 15.66
C ALA A 49 5.13 -7.85 17.10
N MET A 50 6.14 -8.57 17.58
CA MET A 50 6.22 -9.07 18.96
C MET A 50 6.27 -7.93 19.98
N LEU A 51 7.03 -6.86 19.69
CA LEU A 51 7.04 -5.65 20.50
C LEU A 51 5.64 -5.03 20.61
N LEU A 52 4.90 -4.93 19.51
CA LEU A 52 3.54 -4.40 19.52
C LEU A 52 2.60 -5.29 20.34
N VAL A 53 2.69 -6.62 20.21
CA VAL A 53 1.90 -7.56 21.02
C VAL A 53 2.22 -7.40 22.51
N ALA A 54 3.50 -7.32 22.86
CA ALA A 54 3.92 -7.09 24.24
C ALA A 54 3.36 -5.77 24.80
N ALA A 55 3.37 -4.69 24.00
CA ALA A 55 2.78 -3.42 24.39
C ALA A 55 1.26 -3.49 24.59
N CYS A 56 0.53 -4.21 23.72
CA CYS A 56 -0.91 -4.46 23.91
C CYS A 56 -1.20 -5.20 25.23
N ILE A 57 -0.41 -6.24 25.55
CA ILE A 57 -0.55 -6.99 26.80
C ILE A 57 -0.26 -6.09 28.00
N ALA A 58 0.83 -5.32 27.95
CA ALA A 58 1.18 -4.39 29.01
C ALA A 58 0.09 -3.33 29.23
N ALA A 59 -0.47 -2.77 28.17
CA ALA A 59 -1.57 -1.82 28.25
C ALA A 59 -2.84 -2.43 28.86
N ALA A 60 -3.17 -3.68 28.47
CA ALA A 60 -4.32 -4.39 29.03
C ALA A 60 -4.14 -4.71 30.52
N VAL A 61 -2.92 -5.09 30.93
CA VAL A 61 -2.58 -5.31 32.34
C VAL A 61 -2.67 -4.00 33.12
N ALA A 62 -2.06 -2.92 32.65
CA ALA A 62 -2.12 -1.61 33.31
C ALA A 62 -3.56 -1.14 33.51
N TYR A 63 -4.41 -1.32 32.49
CA TYR A 63 -5.84 -1.01 32.58
C TYR A 63 -6.58 -1.90 33.58
N ALA A 64 -6.32 -3.22 33.59
CA ALA A 64 -7.00 -4.16 34.47
C ALA A 64 -6.65 -3.98 35.95
N PHE A 65 -5.46 -3.49 36.26
CA PHE A 65 -4.98 -3.26 37.62
C PHE A 65 -5.14 -1.82 38.11
N ASP A 66 -5.90 -0.99 37.39
CA ASP A 66 -6.21 0.40 37.74
C ASP A 66 -4.99 1.14 38.29
N THR A 67 -3.91 1.16 37.50
CA THR A 67 -2.74 1.95 37.85
C THR A 67 -3.22 3.39 38.01
N ALA A 68 -3.02 4.00 39.19
CA ALA A 68 -3.57 5.31 39.59
C ALA A 68 -3.19 6.51 38.70
N SER A 69 -2.60 6.26 37.53
CA SER A 69 -2.29 7.22 36.48
C SER A 69 -3.53 7.61 35.66
N ARG A 70 -3.58 8.87 35.25
CA ARG A 70 -4.58 9.42 34.34
C ARG A 70 -3.98 9.64 32.94
N PRO A 71 -4.77 9.57 31.85
CA PRO A 71 -4.26 9.73 30.46
C PRO A 71 -3.56 11.05 30.19
N GLY A 72 -3.95 12.08 30.93
CA GLY A 72 -3.42 13.44 30.83
C GLY A 72 -2.20 13.71 31.70
N ASP A 73 -1.75 12.75 32.50
CA ASP A 73 -0.53 12.90 33.29
C ASP A 73 0.67 13.10 32.36
N THR A 74 1.66 13.87 32.82
CA THR A 74 2.88 14.21 32.07
C THR A 74 3.49 13.05 31.27
N PRO A 75 3.75 11.86 31.83
CA PRO A 75 4.33 10.76 31.05
C PRO A 75 3.41 10.27 29.91
N HIS A 76 2.10 10.17 30.15
CA HIS A 76 1.12 9.75 29.15
C HIS A 76 0.94 10.81 28.06
N GLN A 77 0.99 12.09 28.43
CA GLN A 77 0.91 13.19 27.47
C GLN A 77 2.16 13.26 26.58
N ILE A 78 3.36 13.12 27.14
CA ILE A 78 4.61 13.03 26.36
C ILE A 78 4.56 11.85 25.40
N ALA A 79 4.10 10.68 25.88
CA ALA A 79 3.94 9.51 25.03
C ALA A 79 2.94 9.74 23.89
N ALA A 80 1.82 10.44 24.13
CA ALA A 80 0.89 10.83 23.09
C ALA A 80 1.56 11.70 22.02
N MET A 81 2.30 12.74 22.44
CA MET A 81 3.00 13.64 21.53
C MET A 81 4.04 12.90 20.68
N LEU A 82 4.90 12.09 21.31
CA LEU A 82 5.89 11.28 20.60
C LEU A 82 5.22 10.28 19.65
N GLY A 83 4.14 9.65 20.10
CA GLY A 83 3.33 8.72 19.30
C GLY A 83 2.80 9.37 18.04
N VAL A 84 2.17 10.55 18.15
CA VAL A 84 1.67 11.31 17.01
C VAL A 84 2.80 11.68 16.05
N VAL A 85 3.92 12.22 16.55
CA VAL A 85 5.07 12.60 15.71
C VAL A 85 5.62 11.40 14.94
N LEU A 86 5.79 10.25 15.59
CA LEU A 86 6.25 9.02 14.94
C LEU A 86 5.25 8.50 13.90
N LEU A 87 3.95 8.61 14.18
CA LEU A 87 2.86 8.23 13.26
C LEU A 87 2.71 9.19 12.07
N LEU A 88 3.34 10.37 12.09
CA LEU A 88 3.50 11.18 10.88
C LEU A 88 4.49 10.56 9.88
N GLY A 89 5.40 9.68 10.33
CA GLY A 89 6.34 8.97 9.45
C GLY A 89 5.63 8.16 8.35
N PRO A 90 4.67 7.27 8.68
CA PRO A 90 3.85 6.58 7.69
C PRO A 90 3.09 7.48 6.71
N LEU A 91 2.59 8.64 7.18
CA LEU A 91 1.93 9.64 6.34
C LEU A 91 2.92 10.30 5.38
N ALA A 92 4.07 10.73 5.90
CA ALA A 92 5.15 11.31 5.11
C ALA A 92 5.62 10.33 4.04
N PHE A 93 5.76 9.04 4.37
CA PHE A 93 6.04 7.99 3.40
C PHE A 93 4.99 7.92 2.28
N PHE A 94 3.70 7.90 2.65
CA PHE A 94 2.62 7.88 1.67
C PHE A 94 2.69 9.11 0.75
N LEU A 95 2.87 10.30 1.30
CA LEU A 95 2.96 11.55 0.54
C LEU A 95 4.20 11.56 -0.37
N ALA A 96 5.39 11.25 0.15
CA ALA A 96 6.62 11.17 -0.61
C ALA A 96 6.50 10.19 -1.80
N LYS A 97 5.91 9.01 -1.55
CA LYS A 97 5.64 8.01 -2.59
C LYS A 97 4.66 8.52 -3.65
N ARG A 98 3.62 9.25 -3.26
CA ARG A 98 2.56 9.73 -4.17
C ARG A 98 2.94 10.99 -4.94
N MET A 99 3.86 11.77 -4.40
CA MET A 99 4.42 12.96 -5.03
C MET A 99 5.62 12.64 -5.93
N GLY A 100 6.20 11.43 -5.82
CA GLY A 100 7.33 11.00 -6.62
C GLY A 100 8.70 11.38 -6.04
N TYR A 101 8.76 11.83 -4.78
CA TYR A 101 9.99 12.20 -4.08
C TYR A 101 10.74 11.02 -3.45
N ALA A 102 10.17 9.82 -3.48
CA ALA A 102 10.79 8.63 -2.90
C ALA A 102 11.88 8.04 -3.85
N ALA A 103 13.02 8.70 -3.95
CA ALA A 103 14.19 8.23 -4.72
C ALA A 103 14.78 6.91 -4.17
N SER A 104 14.62 6.65 -2.86
CA SER A 104 15.09 5.43 -2.18
C SER A 104 13.92 4.66 -1.53
N PRO A 105 13.28 3.73 -2.26
CA PRO A 105 12.17 2.93 -1.73
C PRO A 105 12.43 2.20 -0.40
N PRO A 106 13.64 1.67 -0.10
CA PRO A 106 13.85 0.88 1.11
C PRO A 106 13.91 1.71 2.41
N TRP A 107 14.56 2.88 2.39
CA TRP A 107 14.65 3.76 3.56
C TRP A 107 13.28 4.24 4.01
N TRP A 108 12.51 4.73 3.04
CA TRP A 108 11.14 5.21 3.25
C TRP A 108 10.20 4.15 3.80
N PHE A 109 10.39 2.88 3.40
CA PHE A 109 9.68 1.76 4.01
C PHE A 109 10.12 1.50 5.46
N ALA A 110 11.42 1.59 5.77
CA ALA A 110 11.89 1.44 7.14
C ALA A 110 11.33 2.52 8.06
N VAL A 111 11.31 3.79 7.62
CA VAL A 111 10.67 4.91 8.34
C VAL A 111 9.19 4.64 8.58
N HIS A 112 8.47 4.13 7.58
CA HIS A 112 7.06 3.76 7.73
C HIS A 112 6.87 2.65 8.77
N ALA A 113 7.64 1.56 8.68
CA ALA A 113 7.50 0.42 9.60
C ALA A 113 7.87 0.80 11.05
N LEU A 114 9.02 1.46 11.24
CA LEU A 114 9.50 1.89 12.54
C LEU A 114 8.61 2.96 13.16
N GLY A 115 8.27 4.01 12.39
CA GLY A 115 7.39 5.08 12.86
C GLY A 115 6.02 4.56 13.24
N ALA A 116 5.45 3.64 12.45
CA ALA A 116 4.17 3.00 12.77
C ALA A 116 4.25 2.18 14.07
N THR A 117 5.25 1.31 14.22
CA THR A 117 5.35 0.44 15.40
C THR A 117 5.69 1.23 16.67
N LEU A 118 6.74 2.06 16.64
CA LEU A 118 7.13 2.82 17.83
C LEU A 118 6.07 3.85 18.21
N GLY A 119 5.44 4.49 17.22
CA GLY A 119 4.32 5.39 17.45
C GLY A 119 3.13 4.67 18.07
N ALA A 120 2.78 3.47 17.56
CA ALA A 120 1.71 2.65 18.12
C ALA A 120 1.97 2.23 19.57
N VAL A 121 3.22 1.86 19.91
CA VAL A 121 3.61 1.54 21.30
C VAL A 121 3.42 2.75 22.22
N ALA A 122 3.84 3.94 21.79
CA ALA A 122 3.69 5.17 22.58
C ALA A 122 2.20 5.55 22.76
N ILE A 123 1.37 5.41 21.72
CA ILE A 123 -0.08 5.65 21.81
C ILE A 123 -0.76 4.60 22.70
N LEU A 124 -0.35 3.33 22.66
CA LEU A 124 -0.87 2.29 23.55
C LEU A 124 -0.55 2.59 25.01
N PHE A 125 0.66 3.05 25.30
CA PHE A 125 1.04 3.50 26.64
C PHE A 125 0.18 4.70 27.08
N HIS A 126 -0.02 5.70 26.22
CA HIS A 126 -0.94 6.81 26.52
C HIS A 126 -2.37 6.32 26.81
N ALA A 127 -2.88 5.41 25.98
CA ALA A 127 -4.24 4.91 26.08
C ALA A 127 -4.48 3.98 27.27
N SER A 128 -3.44 3.36 27.85
CA SER A 128 -3.61 2.38 28.92
C SER A 128 -4.14 2.97 30.23
N ALA A 129 -3.97 4.27 30.44
CA ALA A 129 -4.55 4.98 31.58
C ALA A 129 -6.02 5.42 31.34
N GLY A 130 -6.57 5.19 30.15
CA GLY A 130 -7.86 5.73 29.72
C GLY A 130 -8.94 4.68 29.54
N SER A 131 -10.20 5.12 29.47
CA SER A 131 -11.32 4.24 29.14
C SER A 131 -11.37 3.92 27.65
N PHE A 132 -11.39 2.62 27.33
CA PHE A 132 -11.60 2.12 25.97
C PHE A 132 -13.03 2.30 25.46
N ALA A 133 -13.98 2.70 26.33
CA ALA A 133 -15.38 2.94 25.97
C ALA A 133 -15.63 4.37 25.44
N THR A 134 -14.58 5.12 25.11
CA THR A 134 -14.68 6.50 24.60
C THR A 134 -14.56 6.54 23.08
N PRO A 135 -15.04 7.61 22.39
CA PRO A 135 -14.82 7.78 20.95
C PRO A 135 -13.34 7.74 20.53
N ALA A 136 -12.42 8.03 21.45
CA ALA A 136 -10.97 7.96 21.23
C ALA A 136 -10.46 6.53 20.99
N SER A 137 -11.23 5.49 21.31
CA SER A 137 -10.86 4.10 21.01
C SER A 137 -10.96 3.76 19.52
N ILE A 138 -11.73 4.50 18.73
CA ILE A 138 -11.86 4.27 17.28
C ILE A 138 -10.51 4.43 16.56
N PRO A 139 -9.78 5.57 16.66
CA PRO A 139 -8.46 5.69 16.05
C PRO A 139 -7.46 4.68 16.62
N LEU A 140 -7.56 4.29 17.89
CA LEU A 140 -6.71 3.25 18.47
C LEU A 140 -6.93 1.89 17.78
N LEU A 141 -8.19 1.47 17.60
CA LEU A 141 -8.53 0.22 16.91
C LEU A 141 -8.10 0.25 15.44
N LEU A 142 -8.27 1.39 14.75
CA LEU A 142 -7.81 1.56 13.37
C LEU A 142 -6.28 1.45 13.28
N MET A 143 -5.55 2.04 14.22
CA MET A 143 -4.09 1.93 14.29
C MET A 143 -3.65 0.48 14.46
N LEU A 144 -4.24 -0.24 15.42
CA LEU A 144 -3.96 -1.67 15.64
C LEU A 144 -4.26 -2.51 14.40
N PHE A 145 -5.43 -2.27 13.78
CA PHE A 145 -5.80 -2.89 12.52
C PHE A 145 -4.75 -2.65 11.44
N LEU A 146 -4.29 -1.41 11.25
CA LEU A 146 -3.27 -1.06 10.25
C LEU A 146 -1.94 -1.76 10.51
N CYS A 147 -1.50 -1.83 11.77
CA CYS A 147 -0.27 -2.52 12.15
C CYS A 147 -0.36 -4.04 11.86
N ILE A 148 -1.43 -4.69 12.33
CA ILE A 148 -1.67 -6.12 12.08
C ILE A 148 -1.74 -6.38 10.58
N GLN A 149 -2.52 -5.57 9.86
CA GLN A 149 -2.67 -5.69 8.42
C GLN A 149 -1.32 -5.52 7.69
N GLY A 150 -0.49 -4.57 8.11
CA GLY A 150 0.84 -4.34 7.55
C GLY A 150 1.78 -5.53 7.72
N VAL A 151 1.83 -6.08 8.94
CA VAL A 151 2.63 -7.29 9.26
C VAL A 151 2.13 -8.48 8.45
N LEU A 152 0.81 -8.72 8.44
CA LEU A 152 0.22 -9.84 7.70
C LEU A 152 0.52 -9.77 6.20
N ALA A 153 0.40 -8.57 5.62
CA ALA A 153 0.71 -8.34 4.22
C ALA A 153 2.18 -8.63 3.89
N ARG A 154 3.10 -8.24 4.78
CA ARG A 154 4.54 -8.37 4.53
C ARG A 154 5.07 -9.76 4.80
N VAL A 155 4.65 -10.41 5.87
CA VAL A 155 5.18 -11.73 6.26
C VAL A 155 4.51 -12.85 5.45
N PHE A 156 3.19 -12.80 5.28
CA PHE A 156 2.44 -13.92 4.70
C PHE A 156 2.01 -13.67 3.26
N LEU A 157 1.51 -12.48 2.94
CA LEU A 157 0.97 -12.20 1.61
C LEU A 157 2.08 -12.03 0.57
N SER A 158 3.23 -11.47 0.92
CA SER A 158 4.38 -11.35 0.02
C SER A 158 4.83 -12.71 -0.53
N ARG A 159 4.94 -13.72 0.34
CA ARG A 159 5.29 -15.10 -0.03
C ARG A 159 4.24 -15.71 -0.94
N ARG A 160 2.94 -15.57 -0.60
CA ARG A 160 1.85 -16.09 -1.44
C ARG A 160 1.82 -15.40 -2.81
N LEU A 161 2.07 -14.10 -2.88
CA LEU A 161 2.13 -13.37 -4.14
C LEU A 161 3.35 -13.75 -4.97
N SER A 162 4.53 -13.93 -4.37
CA SER A 162 5.69 -14.44 -5.11
C SER A 162 5.42 -15.84 -5.66
N PHE A 163 4.70 -16.69 -4.92
CA PHE A 163 4.24 -17.99 -5.44
C PHE A 163 3.21 -17.85 -6.56
N LEU A 164 2.30 -16.86 -6.50
CA LEU A 164 1.32 -16.61 -7.57
C LEU A 164 2.00 -16.10 -8.85
N PHE A 165 2.99 -15.20 -8.74
CA PHE A 165 3.76 -14.75 -9.89
C PHE A 165 4.68 -15.85 -10.43
N ALA A 166 5.32 -16.64 -9.57
CA ALA A 166 6.17 -17.76 -9.98
C ALA A 166 5.39 -18.94 -10.59
N ARG A 167 4.16 -19.23 -10.11
CA ARG A 167 3.25 -20.24 -10.69
C ARG A 167 2.35 -19.69 -11.79
N SER A 168 2.46 -18.40 -12.14
CA SER A 168 1.70 -17.82 -13.24
C SER A 168 2.18 -18.29 -14.62
N PHE A 169 2.73 -19.49 -14.75
CA PHE A 169 2.55 -20.27 -15.98
C PHE A 169 1.06 -20.42 -16.35
N GLN A 170 0.12 -20.32 -15.39
CA GLN A 170 -1.31 -20.16 -15.71
C GLN A 170 -1.73 -18.76 -16.21
N SER A 171 -0.87 -17.74 -16.12
CA SER A 171 -1.08 -16.52 -16.92
C SER A 171 -0.76 -16.73 -18.40
N PHE A 172 -0.03 -17.82 -18.69
CA PHE A 172 0.19 -18.45 -20.00
C PHE A 172 -0.60 -19.76 -20.12
N ASN A 173 -1.81 -19.85 -19.55
CA ASN A 173 -2.69 -20.97 -19.88
C ASN A 173 -3.16 -20.78 -21.33
N PHE A 174 -2.29 -21.11 -22.30
CA PHE A 174 -2.53 -21.03 -23.75
C PHE A 174 -3.63 -21.98 -24.22
N HIS A 175 -4.20 -22.79 -23.32
CA HIS A 175 -5.25 -23.75 -23.64
C HIS A 175 -6.59 -23.09 -23.97
N GLU A 176 -6.83 -21.86 -23.50
CA GLU A 176 -7.98 -21.04 -23.93
C GLU A 176 -7.46 -19.66 -24.34
N PRO A 177 -7.60 -19.25 -25.62
CA PRO A 177 -7.35 -17.88 -26.00
C PRO A 177 -8.28 -16.98 -25.20
N LEU A 178 -7.73 -16.02 -24.44
CA LEU A 178 -8.58 -14.91 -24.01
C LEU A 178 -9.12 -14.25 -25.28
N GLU A 179 -10.43 -14.29 -25.47
CA GLU A 179 -11.11 -13.44 -26.44
C GLU A 179 -10.97 -11.99 -25.98
N ILE A 180 -9.84 -11.39 -26.33
CA ILE A 180 -9.60 -9.97 -26.13
C ILE A 180 -10.34 -9.27 -27.26
N ASP A 181 -11.36 -8.49 -26.90
CA ASP A 181 -11.96 -7.52 -27.80
C ASP A 181 -10.91 -6.45 -28.15
N ARG A 182 -10.20 -6.69 -29.25
CA ARG A 182 -9.11 -5.83 -29.73
C ARG A 182 -9.62 -4.44 -30.11
N GLN A 183 -10.86 -4.34 -30.58
CA GLN A 183 -11.46 -3.07 -30.96
C GLN A 183 -11.75 -2.23 -29.70
N ALA A 184 -12.42 -2.81 -28.71
CA ALA A 184 -12.67 -2.12 -27.44
C ALA A 184 -11.37 -1.75 -26.72
N LEU A 185 -10.32 -2.58 -26.80
CA LEU A 185 -9.01 -2.26 -26.23
C LEU A 185 -8.35 -1.08 -26.95
N ARG A 186 -8.37 -1.09 -28.29
CA ARG A 186 -7.82 0.00 -29.12
C ARG A 186 -8.51 1.33 -28.80
N GLU A 187 -9.84 1.35 -28.73
CA GLU A 187 -10.59 2.55 -28.37
C GLU A 187 -10.22 3.10 -26.99
N VAL A 188 -9.90 2.23 -26.02
CA VAL A 188 -9.48 2.66 -24.69
C VAL A 188 -8.08 3.26 -24.73
N ILE A 189 -7.16 2.68 -25.48
CA ILE A 189 -5.79 3.19 -25.64
C ILE A 189 -5.81 4.57 -26.31
N GLU A 190 -6.53 4.72 -27.43
CA GLU A 190 -6.65 5.99 -28.15
C GLU A 190 -7.22 7.11 -27.24
N ARG A 191 -8.23 6.78 -26.41
CA ARG A 191 -8.77 7.74 -25.42
C ARG A 191 -7.79 8.06 -24.30
N LYS A 192 -6.94 7.11 -23.88
CA LYS A 192 -5.90 7.35 -22.87
C LYS A 192 -4.84 8.28 -23.42
N GLU A 193 -4.35 8.04 -24.64
CA GLU A 193 -3.37 8.89 -25.31
C GLU A 193 -3.88 10.33 -25.45
N ALA A 194 -5.11 10.52 -25.93
CA ALA A 194 -5.71 11.85 -26.03
C ALA A 194 -5.84 12.57 -24.66
N GLN A 195 -6.14 11.84 -23.59
CA GLN A 195 -6.17 12.43 -22.23
C GLN A 195 -4.77 12.71 -21.68
N LEU A 196 -3.77 11.93 -22.10
CA LEU A 196 -2.41 12.07 -21.63
C LEU A 196 -1.77 13.37 -22.11
N GLU A 197 -2.08 13.78 -23.35
CA GLU A 197 -1.66 15.09 -23.89
C GLU A 197 -2.07 16.27 -23.01
N THR A 198 -3.20 16.17 -22.31
CA THR A 198 -3.68 17.22 -21.39
C THR A 198 -3.06 17.10 -19.99
N LEU A 199 -2.85 15.87 -19.52
CA LEU A 199 -2.36 15.58 -18.17
C LEU A 199 -0.85 15.75 -18.03
N ASP A 200 -0.08 15.20 -18.97
CA ASP A 200 1.37 15.17 -18.97
C ASP A 200 1.89 14.92 -20.41
N PRO A 201 2.18 15.97 -21.19
CA PRO A 201 2.55 15.85 -22.61
C PRO A 201 3.84 15.04 -22.88
N VAL A 202 4.71 14.90 -21.88
CA VAL A 202 5.97 14.14 -21.99
C VAL A 202 5.86 12.70 -21.49
N ALA A 203 4.70 12.31 -20.94
CA ALA A 203 4.48 10.96 -20.47
C ALA A 203 4.13 9.99 -21.62
N GLN A 204 4.51 8.73 -21.44
CA GLN A 204 4.13 7.64 -22.34
C GLN A 204 2.99 6.82 -21.73
N GLU A 205 1.97 6.50 -22.51
CA GLU A 205 0.77 5.77 -22.07
C GLU A 205 1.12 4.48 -21.31
N ALA A 206 2.10 3.72 -21.81
CA ALA A 206 2.49 2.43 -21.28
C ALA A 206 3.12 2.49 -19.87
N THR A 207 3.66 3.65 -19.49
CA THR A 207 4.37 3.83 -18.20
C THR A 207 3.71 4.86 -17.30
N PHE A 208 2.78 5.64 -17.83
CA PHE A 208 2.11 6.68 -17.08
C PHE A 208 1.18 6.10 -16.02
N SER A 209 1.25 6.68 -14.83
CA SER A 209 0.26 6.45 -13.78
C SER A 209 -0.09 7.80 -13.12
N PRO A 210 -1.38 8.09 -12.93
CA PRO A 210 -1.79 9.32 -12.24
C PRO A 210 -1.15 9.43 -10.85
N ARG A 211 -0.45 10.55 -10.62
CA ARG A 211 0.18 10.92 -9.34
C ARG A 211 -0.72 11.86 -8.55
N LEU A 212 -0.46 12.03 -7.25
CA LEU A 212 -1.27 12.93 -6.42
C LEU A 212 -1.30 14.37 -6.97
N ARG A 213 -0.16 14.85 -7.49
CA ARG A 213 -0.09 16.15 -8.17
C ARG A 213 -1.16 16.29 -9.26
N HIS A 214 -1.36 15.28 -10.10
CA HIS A 214 -2.37 15.33 -11.17
C HIS A 214 -3.80 15.42 -10.61
N PHE A 215 -4.08 14.75 -9.50
CA PHE A 215 -5.37 14.87 -8.81
C PHE A 215 -5.58 16.24 -8.17
N LEU A 216 -4.52 16.91 -7.74
CA LEU A 216 -4.60 18.25 -7.16
C LEU A 216 -4.72 19.33 -8.25
N THR A 217 -3.99 19.20 -9.36
CA THR A 217 -3.99 20.22 -10.43
C THR A 217 -5.10 20.02 -11.45
N GLN A 218 -5.46 18.78 -11.77
CA GLN A 218 -6.45 18.43 -12.80
C GLN A 218 -7.32 17.23 -12.35
N PRO A 219 -8.13 17.37 -11.27
CA PRO A 219 -8.84 16.25 -10.64
C PRO A 219 -9.75 15.48 -11.60
N VAL A 220 -10.52 16.20 -12.42
CA VAL A 220 -11.48 15.59 -13.34
C VAL A 220 -10.77 14.78 -14.44
N ALA A 221 -9.70 15.32 -15.02
CA ALA A 221 -8.92 14.63 -16.05
C ALA A 221 -8.23 13.38 -15.48
N ALA A 222 -7.61 13.50 -14.29
CA ALA A 222 -6.97 12.38 -13.61
C ALA A 222 -7.97 11.25 -13.28
N LEU A 223 -9.18 11.59 -12.84
CA LEU A 223 -10.25 10.62 -12.58
C LEU A 223 -10.74 9.93 -13.86
N ARG A 224 -10.91 10.67 -14.96
CA ARG A 224 -11.30 10.10 -16.25
C ARG A 224 -10.24 9.14 -16.78
N TYR A 225 -8.95 9.50 -16.67
CA TYR A 225 -7.85 8.64 -17.08
C TYR A 225 -7.80 7.36 -16.22
N GLN A 226 -7.99 7.50 -14.91
CA GLN A 226 -8.08 6.37 -14.00
C GLN A 226 -9.23 5.41 -14.39
N ALA A 227 -10.39 5.95 -14.77
CA ALA A 227 -11.52 5.14 -15.23
C ALA A 227 -11.23 4.38 -16.54
N LEU A 228 -10.49 4.99 -17.47
CA LEU A 228 -10.02 4.33 -18.69
C LEU A 228 -9.04 3.20 -18.39
N MET A 229 -8.05 3.43 -17.51
CA MET A 229 -7.15 2.37 -17.04
C MET A 229 -7.92 1.20 -16.41
N GLU A 230 -8.97 1.48 -15.62
CA GLU A 230 -9.81 0.43 -15.05
C GLU A 230 -10.63 -0.33 -16.10
N LYS A 231 -11.00 0.30 -17.22
CA LYS A 231 -11.66 -0.36 -18.35
C LYS A 231 -10.68 -1.27 -19.09
N GLU A 232 -9.48 -0.77 -19.38
CA GLU A 232 -8.39 -1.53 -20.00
C GLU A 232 -8.03 -2.79 -19.17
N LEU A 233 -7.80 -2.62 -17.86
CA LEU A 233 -7.49 -3.74 -16.95
C LEU A 233 -8.59 -4.81 -16.88
N ARG A 234 -9.85 -4.43 -17.17
CA ARG A 234 -10.98 -5.37 -17.28
C ARG A 234 -10.93 -6.12 -18.60
N LEU A 235 -10.67 -5.44 -19.72
CA LEU A 235 -10.57 -6.03 -21.06
C LEU A 235 -9.40 -7.02 -21.16
N VAL A 236 -8.25 -6.70 -20.57
CA VAL A 236 -7.06 -7.58 -20.56
C VAL A 236 -7.22 -8.76 -19.56
N GLY A 237 -8.27 -8.75 -18.74
CA GLY A 237 -8.49 -9.77 -17.71
C GLY A 237 -7.43 -9.77 -16.59
N ALA A 238 -6.62 -8.71 -16.49
CA ALA A 238 -5.55 -8.57 -15.50
C ALA A 238 -6.10 -8.57 -14.06
N ARG A 239 -7.28 -7.94 -13.85
CA ARG A 239 -7.96 -7.88 -12.53
C ARG A 239 -8.50 -9.23 -12.05
N ARG A 240 -8.82 -10.16 -12.96
CA ARG A 240 -9.26 -11.52 -12.60
C ARG A 240 -8.06 -12.37 -12.12
N ARG A 241 -6.85 -12.09 -12.60
CA ARG A 241 -5.65 -12.91 -12.37
C ARG A 241 -4.76 -12.47 -11.21
N ALA A 242 -4.68 -11.16 -10.89
CA ALA A 242 -3.91 -10.64 -9.74
C ALA A 242 -4.62 -10.75 -8.37
N GLY A 243 -5.81 -11.35 -8.33
CA GLY A 243 -6.59 -11.64 -7.12
C GLY A 243 -7.35 -10.43 -6.57
N ARG A 244 -8.69 -10.48 -6.60
CA ARG A 244 -9.58 -9.47 -5.98
C ARG A 244 -9.19 -9.18 -4.52
N THR A 245 -8.71 -10.20 -3.81
CA THR A 245 -8.22 -10.13 -2.43
C THR A 245 -7.14 -9.07 -2.23
N LEU A 246 -6.12 -9.00 -3.10
CA LEU A 246 -5.02 -8.05 -2.93
C LEU A 246 -5.48 -6.60 -3.15
N SER A 247 -6.33 -6.39 -4.15
CA SER A 247 -6.90 -5.07 -4.43
C SER A 247 -7.77 -4.60 -3.26
N SER A 248 -8.63 -5.45 -2.73
CA SER A 248 -9.47 -5.13 -1.57
C SER A 248 -8.63 -4.87 -0.32
N TRP A 249 -7.59 -5.67 -0.08
CA TRP A 249 -6.67 -5.47 1.04
C TRP A 249 -6.03 -4.08 1.02
N ARG A 250 -5.49 -3.67 -0.13
CA ARG A 250 -4.89 -2.34 -0.29
C ARG A 250 -5.92 -1.22 -0.08
N ARG A 251 -7.13 -1.37 -0.64
CA ARG A 251 -8.21 -0.37 -0.48
C ARG A 251 -8.61 -0.23 0.99
N LEU A 252 -8.77 -1.36 1.68
CA LEU A 252 -9.11 -1.40 3.10
C LEU A 252 -8.01 -0.74 3.95
N HIS A 253 -6.74 -0.99 3.64
CA HIS A 253 -5.61 -0.33 4.32
C HIS A 253 -5.66 1.20 4.17
N LEU A 254 -5.88 1.68 2.94
CA LEU A 254 -5.94 3.10 2.66
C LEU A 254 -7.14 3.77 3.33
N LEU A 255 -8.31 3.12 3.29
CA LEU A 255 -9.50 3.60 3.97
C LEU A 255 -9.29 3.69 5.48
N ALA A 256 -8.77 2.62 6.09
CA ALA A 256 -8.46 2.60 7.51
C ALA A 256 -7.41 3.66 7.90
N ALA A 257 -6.39 3.88 7.06
CA ALA A 257 -5.39 4.92 7.29
C ALA A 257 -6.01 6.32 7.24
N VAL A 258 -6.87 6.62 6.26
CA VAL A 258 -7.57 7.91 6.18
C VAL A 258 -8.43 8.12 7.43
N LEU A 259 -9.24 7.14 7.79
CA LEU A 259 -10.09 7.22 8.99
C LEU A 259 -9.26 7.37 10.27
N PHE A 260 -8.12 6.67 10.36
CA PHE A 260 -7.19 6.79 11.48
C PHE A 260 -6.66 8.22 11.62
N TYR A 261 -6.12 8.81 10.54
CA TYR A 261 -5.56 10.16 10.59
C TYR A 261 -6.63 11.22 10.88
N LEU A 262 -7.83 11.07 10.33
CA LEU A 262 -8.96 11.96 10.65
C LEU A 262 -9.37 11.84 12.12
N GLY A 263 -9.47 10.61 12.65
CA GLY A 263 -9.78 10.37 14.06
C GLY A 263 -8.70 10.89 15.01
N MET A 264 -7.43 10.69 14.67
CA MET A 264 -6.29 11.21 15.43
C MET A 264 -6.28 12.75 15.44
N LEU A 265 -6.49 13.39 14.28
CA LEU A 265 -6.59 14.85 14.20
C LEU A 265 -7.78 15.36 15.03
N GLY A 266 -8.95 14.73 14.89
CA GLY A 266 -10.13 15.07 15.68
C GLY A 266 -9.87 14.95 17.18
N HIS A 267 -9.24 13.86 17.62
CA HIS A 267 -8.85 13.67 19.01
C HIS A 267 -7.92 14.78 19.52
N VAL A 268 -6.85 15.11 18.78
CA VAL A 268 -5.93 16.20 19.14
C VAL A 268 -6.65 17.55 19.23
N VAL A 269 -7.51 17.86 18.27
CA VAL A 269 -8.29 19.12 18.27
C VAL A 269 -9.21 19.19 19.49
N VAL A 270 -9.92 18.09 19.80
CA VAL A 270 -10.81 18.04 20.97
C VAL A 270 -10.02 18.21 22.27
N MET A 271 -8.90 17.50 22.43
CA MET A 271 -8.12 17.54 23.67
C MET A 271 -7.41 18.89 23.88
N LEU A 272 -7.03 19.60 22.80
CA LEU A 272 -6.34 20.88 22.90
C LEU A 272 -7.26 22.10 22.97
N PHE A 273 -8.39 22.10 22.25
CA PHE A 273 -9.25 23.28 22.12
C PHE A 273 -10.60 23.14 22.82
N PHE A 274 -11.12 21.92 22.90
CA PHE A 274 -12.42 21.60 23.52
C PHE A 274 -12.21 20.86 24.84
N ALA A 275 -11.20 21.27 25.62
CA ALA A 275 -10.86 20.60 26.86
C ALA A 275 -12.00 20.63 27.90
N GLY A 276 -12.86 21.66 27.86
CA GLY A 276 -14.09 21.74 28.67
C GLY A 276 -15.06 20.61 28.33
N TYR A 277 -15.38 20.45 27.04
CA TYR A 277 -16.20 19.33 26.57
C TYR A 277 -15.58 17.96 26.90
N ALA A 278 -14.27 17.81 26.72
CA ALA A 278 -13.58 16.54 26.95
C ALA A 278 -13.51 16.17 28.45
N ALA A 279 -13.40 17.15 29.34
CA ALA A 279 -13.46 16.93 30.79
C ALA A 279 -14.88 16.67 31.30
N GLY A 280 -15.90 17.15 30.57
CA GLY A 280 -17.28 17.17 31.05
C GLY A 280 -17.36 17.99 32.34
N GLU A 281 -17.88 17.38 33.40
CA GLU A 281 -17.94 18.00 34.75
C GLU A 281 -16.62 17.88 35.54
N GLY A 282 -15.61 17.20 34.99
CA GLY A 282 -14.33 16.96 35.65
C GLY A 282 -13.36 18.14 35.60
N GLU A 283 -12.29 18.05 36.39
CA GLU A 283 -11.17 18.99 36.28
C GLU A 283 -10.39 18.76 34.97
N ILE A 284 -9.91 19.84 34.36
CA ILE A 284 -9.01 19.77 33.20
C ILE A 284 -7.58 19.71 33.75
N TYR A 285 -7.01 18.51 33.80
CA TYR A 285 -5.71 18.25 34.43
C TYR A 285 -4.55 18.09 33.42
N TRP A 286 -4.82 18.15 32.11
CA TRP A 286 -3.80 18.06 31.06
C TRP A 286 -3.50 19.43 30.45
N TRP A 287 -2.33 19.55 29.82
CA TRP A 287 -1.99 20.75 29.06
C TRP A 287 -2.88 20.89 27.83
N HIS A 288 -3.48 22.06 27.67
CA HIS A 288 -4.40 22.42 26.57
C HIS A 288 -4.22 23.90 26.19
N LEU A 289 -4.79 24.29 25.06
CA LEU A 289 -4.73 25.66 24.53
C LEU A 289 -6.00 26.47 24.85
N ALA A 290 -7.16 25.82 24.79
CA ALA A 290 -8.44 26.44 25.12
C ALA A 290 -9.39 25.43 25.79
N ALA A 291 -10.29 25.94 26.62
CA ALA A 291 -11.28 25.16 27.36
C ALA A 291 -12.69 25.42 26.83
N TRP A 292 -12.89 25.34 25.52
CA TRP A 292 -14.22 25.50 24.92
C TRP A 292 -15.16 24.34 25.30
N GLY A 293 -16.47 24.59 25.23
CA GLY A 293 -17.51 23.59 25.46
C GLY A 293 -17.87 23.33 26.92
N ARG A 294 -17.62 24.30 27.81
CA ARG A 294 -18.29 24.40 29.11
C ARG A 294 -19.62 25.13 28.96
#